data_AF-A0A2N2YUH0-F1
#
_entry.id   AF-A0A2N2YUH0-F1
#
_cell.length_a   1.000
_cell.length_b   1.000
_cell.length_c   1.000
_cell.angle_alpha   90.00
_cell.angle_beta   90.00
_cell.angle_gamma   90.00
#
_symmetry.space_group_name_H-M   'P 1'
#
loop_
_entity.id
_entity.type
_entity.pdbx_description
1 polymer ?
#
loop_
_entity_poly.entity_id
_entity_poly.type
_entity_poly.pdbx_seq_one_letter_code
_entity_poly.pdbx_strand_id
1 'polypeptide(L)'
;MKPILIILILLLSVPCLSQKSAFEHIATIISKIPKSKSTATESVANYVKSEFKHSEDQLKAAFYWTATNIDYAVEDLNRDVLYESNQALINDALRKKRGVCQAFAEIFNELAIKLGFDSYVISGYSRQNEQVITSSGHAWNAVKINDNWYLFDPTWAAGYFQVKGSNLKLNKSNYVKKFSPEYYKVDPSEFIKTHMPFDPIWQLSENLISYRDFDQSRFDKASEKLSNSKGLIEKLPYLTEINRLQNAINRIQLLGRGNNLVQNQLEFLSRNLEIHQDNLEGDKFNQAQEIELNAIELYNTYVNEFNKSTKKKNTTELNKILDRSYKLATEARQKFEAIETKNKTLQLNIKIRKSEIVELFEKIAHEKDYLKKHL
;
A
#
# COMPACT_ATOMS: atom_id res chain seq x y z
N MET A 1 -12.36 50.15 47.82
CA MET A 1 -12.23 49.29 46.63
C MET A 1 -10.76 48.93 46.48
N LYS A 2 -10.39 47.66 46.65
CA LYS A 2 -8.99 47.19 46.49
C LYS A 2 -8.73 46.88 45.01
N PRO A 3 -7.63 47.32 44.39
CA PRO A 3 -7.32 46.94 43.02
C PRO A 3 -6.80 45.50 43.00
N ILE A 4 -7.46 44.64 42.22
CA ILE A 4 -7.02 43.28 41.93
C ILE A 4 -5.97 43.38 40.81
N LEU A 5 -4.73 43.02 41.12
CA LEU A 5 -3.65 42.87 40.14
C LEU A 5 -3.85 41.55 39.40
N ILE A 6 -4.42 41.60 38.20
CA ILE A 6 -4.49 40.45 37.29
C ILE A 6 -3.11 40.32 36.63
N ILE A 7 -2.29 39.39 37.11
CA ILE A 7 -1.04 39.00 36.45
C ILE A 7 -1.43 38.13 35.26
N LEU A 8 -1.42 38.73 34.08
CA LEU A 8 -1.55 38.04 32.81
C LEU A 8 -0.22 37.30 32.54
N ILE A 9 -0.14 36.01 32.89
CA ILE A 9 0.97 35.16 32.51
C ILE A 9 0.85 34.89 31.01
N LEU A 10 1.59 35.66 30.20
CA LEU A 10 1.83 35.36 28.80
C LEU A 10 2.66 34.07 28.72
N LEU A 11 1.99 32.93 28.53
CA LEU A 11 2.63 31.71 28.05
C LEU A 11 2.99 31.93 26.57
N LEU A 12 4.16 32.54 26.34
CA LEU A 12 4.80 32.57 25.03
C LEU A 12 5.15 31.13 24.64
N SER A 13 4.34 30.53 23.77
CA SER A 13 4.67 29.28 23.10
C SER A 13 5.88 29.52 22.21
N VAL A 14 7.04 28.97 22.59
CA VAL A 14 8.26 28.95 21.77
C VAL A 14 8.49 27.53 21.23
N PRO A 15 7.71 27.03 20.26
CA PRO A 15 7.93 25.69 19.71
C PRO A 15 9.19 25.60 18.84
N CYS A 16 9.63 26.69 18.20
CA CYS A 16 10.68 26.67 17.17
C CYS A 16 12.12 26.52 17.74
N LEU A 17 12.45 27.18 18.85
CA LEU A 17 13.78 27.06 19.48
C LEU A 17 14.00 25.70 20.18
N SER A 18 12.92 25.05 20.65
CA SER A 18 12.99 23.75 21.33
C SER A 18 13.28 22.59 20.38
N GLN A 19 12.81 22.65 19.12
CA GLN A 19 13.05 21.57 18.16
C GLN A 19 14.50 21.58 17.65
N LYS A 20 15.06 22.77 17.40
CA LYS A 20 16.45 22.89 16.92
C LYS A 20 17.47 22.38 17.95
N SER A 21 17.29 22.74 19.22
CA SER A 21 18.14 22.23 20.32
C SER A 21 17.97 20.72 20.56
N ALA A 22 16.77 20.18 20.34
CA ALA A 22 16.53 18.74 20.47
C ALA A 22 17.33 17.90 19.45
N PHE A 23 17.47 18.38 18.21
CA PHE A 23 18.22 17.64 17.18
C PHE A 23 19.75 17.74 17.33
N GLU A 24 20.30 18.71 18.07
CA GLU A 24 21.74 18.81 18.31
C GLU A 24 22.28 17.61 19.13
N HIS A 25 21.53 17.19 20.15
CA HIS A 25 21.87 16.00 20.93
C HIS A 25 21.76 14.72 20.10
N ILE A 26 20.66 14.58 19.34
CA ILE A 26 20.45 13.47 18.41
C ILE A 26 21.61 13.39 17.41
N ALA A 27 21.98 14.50 16.79
CA ALA A 27 23.06 14.58 15.81
C ALA A 27 24.40 14.11 16.38
N THR A 28 24.70 14.52 17.62
CA THR A 28 25.95 14.14 18.30
C THR A 28 26.06 12.64 18.49
N ILE A 29 24.97 11.97 18.90
CA ILE A 29 24.95 10.51 19.09
C ILE A 29 24.96 9.80 17.73
N ILE A 30 24.09 10.21 16.81
CA ILE A 30 23.91 9.54 15.52
C ILE A 30 25.17 9.64 14.64
N SER A 31 25.93 10.73 14.73
CA SER A 31 27.23 10.83 14.03
C SER A 31 28.25 9.76 14.42
N LYS A 32 28.07 9.09 15.56
CA LYS A 32 28.95 8.03 16.07
C LYS A 32 28.54 6.63 15.62
N ILE A 33 27.44 6.47 14.87
CA ILE A 33 27.03 5.15 14.37
C ILE A 33 28.15 4.54 13.51
N PRO A 34 28.66 3.34 13.84
CA PRO A 34 29.68 2.70 13.03
C PRO A 34 29.20 2.47 11.60
N LYS A 35 30.06 2.69 10.60
CA LYS A 35 29.71 2.46 9.18
C LYS A 35 29.16 1.05 8.93
N SER A 36 29.73 0.04 9.59
CA SER A 36 29.27 -1.36 9.52
C SER A 36 27.84 -1.57 10.05
N LYS A 37 27.37 -0.72 10.98
CA LYS A 37 25.99 -0.74 11.49
C LYS A 37 25.03 0.15 10.67
N SER A 38 25.53 0.83 9.64
CA SER A 38 24.73 1.75 8.82
C SER A 38 24.26 1.13 7.50
N THR A 39 24.55 -0.15 7.24
CA THR A 39 24.30 -0.82 5.95
C THR A 39 22.93 -1.48 5.84
N ALA A 40 22.23 -1.63 6.96
CA ALA A 40 20.89 -2.21 7.05
C ALA A 40 20.06 -1.43 8.07
N THR A 41 18.77 -1.24 7.80
CA THR A 41 17.83 -0.56 8.71
C THR A 41 17.74 -1.27 10.07
N GLU A 42 17.85 -2.60 10.10
CA GLU A 42 17.90 -3.39 11.34
C GLU A 42 19.03 -2.96 12.28
N SER A 43 20.26 -2.86 11.75
CA SER A 43 21.43 -2.45 12.52
C SER A 43 21.32 -1.00 13.02
N VAL A 44 20.73 -0.12 12.21
CA VAL A 44 20.47 1.28 12.59
C VAL A 44 19.43 1.36 13.69
N ALA A 45 18.29 0.66 13.56
CA ALA A 45 17.24 0.65 14.56
C ALA A 45 17.73 0.09 15.90
N ASN A 46 18.54 -0.98 15.88
CA ASN A 46 19.13 -1.56 17.09
C ASN A 46 20.12 -0.61 17.77
N TYR A 47 20.92 0.13 17.00
CA TYR A 47 21.78 1.18 17.55
C TYR A 47 20.96 2.32 18.17
N VAL A 48 19.91 2.78 17.49
CA VAL A 48 19.01 3.82 18.02
C VAL A 48 18.35 3.37 19.33
N LYS A 49 17.87 2.13 19.42
CA LYS A 49 17.29 1.57 20.65
C LYS A 49 18.28 1.49 21.81
N SER A 50 19.56 1.24 21.54
CA SER A 50 20.57 1.16 22.61
C SER A 50 20.96 2.54 23.15
N GLU A 51 20.92 3.58 22.32
CA GLU A 51 21.33 4.93 22.72
C GLU A 51 20.18 5.77 23.31
N PHE A 52 18.94 5.58 22.84
CA PHE A 52 17.80 6.41 23.24
C PHE A 52 16.76 5.59 24.01
N LYS A 53 16.41 6.05 25.22
CA LYS A 53 15.40 5.40 26.08
C LYS A 53 13.97 5.78 25.72
N HIS A 54 13.74 7.02 25.30
CA HIS A 54 12.41 7.53 24.98
C HIS A 54 12.07 7.26 23.51
N SER A 55 10.90 6.70 23.25
CA SER A 55 10.45 6.35 21.90
C SER A 55 10.42 7.55 20.94
N GLU A 56 9.98 8.73 21.40
CA GLU A 56 9.99 9.94 20.56
C GLU A 56 11.42 10.35 20.15
N ASP A 57 12.42 10.18 21.01
CA ASP A 57 13.82 10.45 20.66
C ASP A 57 14.39 9.39 19.71
N GLN A 58 13.97 8.12 19.85
CA GLN A 58 14.27 7.08 18.88
C GLN A 58 13.71 7.44 17.48
N LEU A 59 12.49 7.96 17.40
CA LEU A 59 11.88 8.38 16.14
C LEU A 59 12.60 9.60 15.54
N LYS A 60 12.96 10.61 16.37
CA LYS A 60 13.81 11.74 15.91
C LYS A 60 15.14 11.24 15.38
N ALA A 61 15.77 10.28 16.05
CA ALA A 61 17.03 9.69 15.65
C ALA A 61 16.93 8.97 14.30
N ALA A 62 15.86 8.18 14.08
CA ALA A 62 15.60 7.56 12.79
C ALA A 62 15.37 8.58 11.68
N PHE A 63 14.57 9.61 11.93
CA PHE A 63 14.29 10.68 10.97
C PHE A 63 15.58 11.44 10.59
N TYR A 64 16.32 11.87 11.60
CA TYR A 64 17.61 12.56 11.42
C TYR A 64 18.61 11.68 10.67
N TRP A 65 18.73 10.40 11.05
CA TRP A 65 19.63 9.47 10.38
C TRP A 65 19.30 9.36 8.90
N THR A 66 18.03 9.14 8.54
CA THR A 66 17.60 9.06 7.14
C THR A 66 17.92 10.33 6.36
N ALA A 67 17.54 11.49 6.89
CA ALA A 67 17.73 12.79 6.24
C ALA A 67 19.21 13.18 6.07
N THR A 68 20.12 12.64 6.90
CA THR A 68 21.54 13.03 6.87
C THR A 68 22.46 11.99 6.25
N ASN A 69 22.08 10.71 6.25
CA ASN A 69 22.91 9.60 5.76
C ASN A 69 22.55 9.12 4.35
N ILE A 70 21.46 9.62 3.77
CA ILE A 70 21.07 9.35 2.38
C ILE A 70 21.18 10.65 1.59
N ASP A 71 21.87 10.61 0.45
CA ASP A 71 21.99 11.73 -0.47
C ASP A 71 20.86 11.73 -1.50
N TYR A 72 20.37 12.92 -1.87
CA TYR A 72 19.35 13.02 -2.91
C TYR A 72 19.95 12.75 -4.29
N ALA A 73 19.46 11.72 -4.97
CA ALA A 73 19.94 11.27 -6.27
C ALA A 73 19.29 12.08 -7.40
N VAL A 74 19.74 13.33 -7.58
CA VAL A 74 19.19 14.26 -8.59
C VAL A 74 19.25 13.68 -10.00
N GLU A 75 20.30 12.90 -10.31
CA GLU A 75 20.48 12.29 -11.63
C GLU A 75 19.45 11.19 -11.95
N ASP A 76 18.77 10.68 -10.92
CA ASP A 76 17.78 9.62 -11.04
C ASP A 76 16.33 10.18 -11.10
N LEU A 77 16.14 11.52 -11.05
CA LEU A 77 14.82 12.18 -11.12
C LEU A 77 13.98 11.83 -12.36
N ASN A 78 14.63 11.61 -13.50
CA ASN A 78 13.98 11.31 -14.78
C ASN A 78 14.19 9.85 -15.22
N ARG A 79 14.61 8.98 -14.30
CA ARG A 79 14.85 7.57 -14.61
C ARG A 79 13.74 6.72 -14.04
N ASP A 80 13.13 5.92 -14.91
CA ASP A 80 12.20 4.87 -14.51
C ASP A 80 12.99 3.66 -14.00
N VAL A 81 13.47 3.75 -12.77
CA VAL A 81 14.11 2.61 -12.10
C VAL A 81 13.01 1.79 -11.42
N LEU A 82 12.74 0.61 -11.98
CA LEU A 82 11.82 -0.35 -11.39
C LEU A 82 12.55 -1.24 -10.37
N TYR A 83 11.95 -1.42 -9.21
CA TYR A 83 12.41 -2.34 -8.17
C TYR A 83 11.37 -3.44 -7.98
N GLU A 84 11.83 -4.66 -7.76
CA GLU A 84 10.97 -5.83 -7.53
C GLU A 84 10.20 -5.74 -6.20
N SER A 85 10.70 -4.97 -5.24
CA SER A 85 10.05 -4.73 -3.95
C SER A 85 10.58 -3.48 -3.26
N ASN A 86 9.86 -3.00 -2.25
CA ASN A 86 10.33 -1.92 -1.38
C ASN A 86 11.65 -2.28 -0.68
N GLN A 87 11.83 -3.56 -0.30
CA GLN A 87 13.09 -4.00 0.32
C GLN A 87 14.27 -3.90 -0.65
N ALA A 88 14.06 -4.22 -1.94
CA ALA A 88 15.10 -4.08 -2.96
C ALA A 88 15.50 -2.61 -3.14
N LEU A 89 14.52 -1.69 -3.16
CA LEU A 89 14.75 -0.25 -3.18
C LEU A 89 15.55 0.21 -1.96
N ILE A 90 15.13 -0.18 -0.75
CA ILE A 90 15.81 0.18 0.50
C ILE A 90 17.26 -0.31 0.48
N ASN A 91 17.48 -1.58 0.13
CA ASN A 91 18.82 -2.17 0.08
C ASN A 91 19.72 -1.47 -0.94
N ASP A 92 19.19 -1.08 -2.10
CA ASP A 92 19.92 -0.32 -3.11
C ASP A 92 20.30 1.08 -2.61
N ALA A 93 19.33 1.79 -2.02
CA ALA A 93 19.54 3.13 -1.48
C ALA A 93 20.53 3.15 -0.31
N LEU A 94 20.48 2.15 0.58
CA LEU A 94 21.44 2.00 1.68
C LEU A 94 22.84 1.68 1.20
N ARG A 95 22.96 0.82 0.18
CA ARG A 95 24.25 0.44 -0.42
C ARG A 95 24.90 1.63 -1.14
N LYS A 96 24.12 2.37 -1.92
CA LYS A 96 24.61 3.55 -2.67
C LYS A 96 24.65 4.83 -1.82
N LYS A 97 24.05 4.81 -0.63
CA LYS A 97 23.81 5.97 0.25
C LYS A 97 23.11 7.12 -0.46
N ARG A 98 22.20 6.80 -1.38
CA ARG A 98 21.48 7.79 -2.18
C ARG A 98 20.15 7.26 -2.71
N GLY A 99 19.21 8.15 -2.98
CA GLY A 99 17.94 7.82 -3.62
C GLY A 99 17.08 9.04 -3.90
N VAL A 100 15.91 8.83 -4.49
CA VAL A 100 14.86 9.87 -4.63
C VAL A 100 13.85 9.75 -3.48
N CYS A 101 12.82 10.60 -3.45
CA CYS A 101 11.86 10.70 -2.35
C CYS A 101 11.31 9.35 -1.84
N GLN A 102 10.96 8.42 -2.73
CA GLN A 102 10.50 7.08 -2.34
C GLN A 102 11.52 6.34 -1.45
N ALA A 103 12.81 6.41 -1.76
CA ALA A 103 13.84 5.73 -0.97
C ALA A 103 13.94 6.31 0.45
N PHE A 104 13.87 7.64 0.59
CA PHE A 104 13.87 8.29 1.89
C PHE A 104 12.63 7.89 2.71
N ALA A 105 11.45 7.94 2.09
CA ALA A 105 10.19 7.60 2.74
C ALA A 105 10.16 6.13 3.19
N GLU A 106 10.61 5.20 2.34
CA GLU A 106 10.64 3.76 2.65
C GLU A 106 11.69 3.43 3.73
N ILE A 107 12.88 4.03 3.69
CA ILE A 107 13.89 3.86 4.73
C ILE A 107 13.38 4.36 6.08
N PHE A 108 12.80 5.56 6.13
CA PHE A 108 12.25 6.09 7.38
C PHE A 108 11.07 5.26 7.88
N ASN A 109 10.20 4.81 6.97
CA ASN A 109 9.08 3.94 7.31
C ASN A 109 9.56 2.63 7.96
N GLU A 110 10.53 1.96 7.35
CA GLU A 110 11.06 0.70 7.88
C GLU A 110 11.73 0.91 9.24
N LEU A 111 12.49 2.00 9.42
CA LEU A 111 13.08 2.35 10.71
C LEU A 111 12.00 2.63 11.77
N ALA A 112 10.96 3.41 11.46
CA ALA A 112 9.87 3.70 12.40
C ALA A 112 9.15 2.42 12.83
N ILE A 113 8.83 1.53 11.90
CA ILE A 113 8.20 0.22 12.19
C ILE A 113 9.11 -0.63 13.08
N LYS A 114 10.41 -0.72 12.77
CA LYS A 114 11.38 -1.48 13.60
C LYS A 114 11.52 -0.89 15.01
N LEU A 115 11.27 0.41 15.18
CA LEU A 115 11.25 1.09 16.47
C LEU A 115 9.90 0.96 17.22
N GLY A 116 8.90 0.30 16.61
CA GLY A 116 7.62 0.00 17.24
C GLY A 116 6.52 1.03 16.97
N PHE A 117 6.66 1.85 15.93
CA PHE A 117 5.64 2.81 15.52
C PHE A 117 4.79 2.27 14.36
N ASP A 118 3.49 2.57 14.37
CA ASP A 118 2.68 2.46 13.16
C ASP A 118 3.10 3.58 12.20
N SER A 119 3.50 3.21 10.99
CA SER A 119 3.99 4.13 9.98
C SER A 119 3.52 3.71 8.59
N TYR A 120 3.18 4.70 7.77
CA TYR A 120 2.82 4.52 6.37
C TYR A 120 3.65 5.45 5.47
N VAL A 121 4.04 4.94 4.31
CA VAL A 121 4.48 5.77 3.20
C VAL A 121 3.25 6.33 2.50
N ILE A 122 3.25 7.63 2.28
CA ILE A 122 2.19 8.36 1.58
C ILE A 122 2.75 8.80 0.23
N SER A 123 2.02 8.49 -0.83
CA SER A 123 2.27 9.02 -2.17
C SER A 123 1.34 10.19 -2.46
N GLY A 124 1.86 11.17 -3.19
CA GLY A 124 1.12 12.34 -3.60
C GLY A 124 1.94 13.21 -4.54
N TYR A 125 1.72 14.51 -4.46
CA TYR A 125 2.50 15.48 -5.18
C TYR A 125 2.71 16.73 -4.32
N SER A 126 3.67 17.55 -4.72
CA SER A 126 4.08 18.70 -3.93
C SER A 126 3.98 19.99 -4.72
N ARG A 127 4.05 21.11 -4.01
CA ARG A 127 4.20 22.42 -4.62
C ARG A 127 5.38 23.15 -4.01
N GLN A 128 6.24 23.68 -4.88
CA GLN A 128 7.42 24.44 -4.49
C GLN A 128 7.12 25.93 -4.46
N ASN A 129 7.76 26.63 -3.52
CA ASN A 129 7.63 28.07 -3.30
C ASN A 129 6.17 28.55 -3.17
N GLU A 130 5.29 27.68 -2.66
CA GLU A 130 3.85 27.95 -2.51
C GLU A 130 3.17 28.45 -3.79
N GLN A 131 3.70 28.11 -4.98
CA GLN A 131 3.17 28.60 -6.24
C GLN A 131 3.12 27.53 -7.32
N VAL A 132 4.12 26.65 -7.42
CA VAL A 132 4.28 25.77 -8.59
C VAL A 132 4.14 24.31 -8.22
N ILE A 133 3.16 23.62 -8.84
CA ILE A 133 3.01 22.17 -8.73
C ILE A 133 4.22 21.46 -9.36
N THR A 134 4.78 20.48 -8.66
CA THR A 134 5.87 19.67 -9.21
C THR A 134 5.40 18.82 -10.37
N SER A 135 6.25 18.63 -11.38
CA SER A 135 5.94 17.80 -12.56
C SER A 135 5.93 16.31 -12.26
N SER A 136 6.41 15.89 -11.09
CA SER A 136 6.47 14.51 -10.63
C SER A 136 5.71 14.33 -9.32
N GLY A 137 5.35 13.08 -9.04
CA GLY A 137 4.90 12.69 -7.70
C GLY A 137 5.98 12.90 -6.63
N HIS A 138 5.57 12.79 -5.38
CA HIS A 138 6.39 12.88 -4.19
C HIS A 138 5.94 11.84 -3.16
N ALA A 139 6.85 11.46 -2.26
CA ALA A 139 6.60 10.46 -1.22
C ALA A 139 7.14 10.93 0.13
N TRP A 140 6.34 10.73 1.17
CA TRP A 140 6.63 11.11 2.57
C TRP A 140 5.97 10.11 3.51
N ASN A 141 5.88 10.42 4.81
CA ASN A 141 5.39 9.48 5.82
C ASN A 141 4.31 10.08 6.73
N ALA A 142 3.41 9.21 7.20
CA ALA A 142 2.61 9.43 8.40
C ALA A 142 3.03 8.43 9.47
N VAL A 143 3.26 8.91 10.69
CA VAL A 143 3.63 8.07 11.85
C VAL A 143 2.67 8.35 13.00
N LYS A 144 2.18 7.29 13.65
CA LYS A 144 1.29 7.39 14.80
C LYS A 144 2.09 7.56 16.09
N ILE A 145 1.82 8.64 16.84
CA ILE A 145 2.44 8.95 18.14
C ILE A 145 1.32 9.26 19.13
N ASN A 146 1.26 8.55 20.26
CA ASN A 146 0.23 8.74 21.30
C ASN A 146 -1.19 8.86 20.72
N ASP A 147 -1.56 7.89 19.86
CA ASP A 147 -2.85 7.82 19.17
C ASP A 147 -3.20 8.90 18.13
N ASN A 148 -2.23 9.76 17.79
CA ASN A 148 -2.40 10.79 16.76
C ASN A 148 -1.42 10.57 15.60
N TRP A 149 -1.88 10.80 14.38
CA TRP A 149 -1.06 10.71 13.18
C TRP A 149 -0.38 12.05 12.90
N TYR A 150 0.92 12.02 12.62
CA TYR A 150 1.71 13.20 12.26
C TYR A 150 2.45 12.96 10.95
N LEU A 151 2.77 14.04 10.24
CA LEU A 151 3.40 13.99 8.92
C LEU A 151 4.90 14.27 9.03
N PHE A 152 5.67 13.57 8.20
CA PHE A 152 7.14 13.62 8.18
C PHE A 152 7.62 13.58 6.74
N ASP A 153 8.51 14.50 6.36
CA ASP A 153 9.21 14.43 5.08
C ASP A 153 10.73 14.33 5.28
N PRO A 154 11.30 13.11 5.29
CA PRO A 154 12.75 12.92 5.40
C PRO A 154 13.52 13.43 4.17
N THR A 155 12.85 13.58 3.02
CA THR A 155 13.46 14.07 1.77
C THR A 155 13.68 15.58 1.83
N TRP A 156 12.63 16.34 2.15
CA TRP A 156 12.74 17.81 2.28
C TRP A 156 13.52 18.20 3.54
N ALA A 157 13.56 17.33 4.56
CA ALA A 157 14.48 17.48 5.69
C ALA A 157 15.95 17.30 5.31
N ALA A 158 16.28 16.58 4.22
CA ALA A 158 17.67 16.32 3.83
C ALA A 158 18.32 17.53 3.12
N GLY A 159 17.50 18.35 2.45
CA GLY A 159 17.96 19.50 1.69
C GLY A 159 16.90 20.03 0.74
N TYR A 160 17.27 21.04 -0.03
CA TYR A 160 16.38 21.75 -0.93
C TYR A 160 17.09 22.21 -2.19
N PHE A 161 16.33 22.48 -3.25
CA PHE A 161 16.85 23.04 -4.48
C PHE A 161 16.79 24.58 -4.45
N GLN A 162 17.92 25.23 -4.71
CA GLN A 162 18.01 26.68 -4.89
C GLN A 162 17.65 27.05 -6.34
N VAL A 163 16.36 27.14 -6.62
CA VAL A 163 15.85 27.53 -7.94
C VAL A 163 15.38 28.98 -7.91
N LYS A 164 15.78 29.77 -8.92
CA LYS A 164 15.37 31.17 -9.09
C LYS A 164 14.44 31.29 -10.31
N GLY A 165 13.30 31.97 -10.13
CA GLY A 165 12.31 32.17 -11.19
C GLY A 165 11.41 30.96 -11.44
N SER A 166 10.59 31.02 -12.50
CA SER A 166 9.61 29.99 -12.86
C SER A 166 10.20 28.73 -13.52
N ASN A 167 11.50 28.74 -13.85
CA ASN A 167 12.17 27.60 -14.47
C ASN A 167 12.77 26.67 -13.40
N LEU A 168 11.98 25.67 -12.99
CA LEU A 168 12.36 24.65 -12.01
C LEU A 168 13.32 23.58 -12.57
N LYS A 169 14.45 23.97 -13.17
CA LYS A 169 15.46 23.00 -13.60
C LYS A 169 16.18 22.45 -12.36
N LEU A 170 15.78 21.26 -11.91
CA LEU A 170 16.41 20.55 -10.82
C LEU A 170 17.70 19.88 -11.33
N ASN A 171 18.85 20.22 -10.75
CA ASN A 171 20.14 19.63 -11.09
C ASN A 171 21.04 19.53 -9.86
N LYS A 172 22.19 18.86 -9.99
CA LYS A 172 23.06 18.65 -8.83
C LYS A 172 23.64 19.96 -8.28
N SER A 173 23.94 20.93 -9.15
CA SER A 173 24.59 22.18 -8.75
C SER A 173 23.68 23.13 -7.99
N ASN A 174 22.35 22.97 -8.09
CA ASN A 174 21.40 23.74 -7.29
C ASN A 174 20.81 22.98 -6.10
N TYR A 175 21.17 21.72 -5.87
CA TYR A 175 20.79 21.01 -4.65
C TYR A 175 21.69 21.40 -3.48
N VAL A 176 21.09 21.80 -2.35
CA VAL A 176 21.79 22.10 -1.10
C VAL A 176 21.37 21.11 -0.03
N LYS A 177 22.32 20.24 0.34
CA LYS A 177 22.16 19.32 1.47
C LYS A 177 22.26 20.12 2.77
N LYS A 178 21.16 20.20 3.50
CA LYS A 178 21.07 20.89 4.78
C LYS A 178 19.90 20.30 5.55
N PHE A 179 20.19 19.81 6.76
CA PHE A 179 19.14 19.27 7.61
C PHE A 179 18.14 20.36 8.03
N SER A 180 16.85 20.07 7.85
CA SER A 180 15.73 20.96 8.16
C SER A 180 14.77 20.25 9.13
N PRO A 181 14.77 20.61 10.43
CA PRO A 181 13.90 19.99 11.42
C PRO A 181 12.41 20.34 11.23
N GLU A 182 12.08 21.38 10.45
CA GLU A 182 10.69 21.79 10.20
C GLU A 182 9.82 20.75 9.49
N TYR A 183 10.42 19.70 8.90
CA TYR A 183 9.71 18.59 8.28
C TYR A 183 9.52 17.37 9.21
N TYR A 184 9.86 17.51 10.49
CA TYR A 184 9.61 16.49 11.52
C TYR A 184 8.31 16.79 12.27
N LYS A 185 7.38 15.82 12.30
CA LYS A 185 6.12 15.89 13.07
C LYS A 185 5.31 17.16 12.75
N VAL A 186 5.14 17.42 11.46
CA VAL A 186 4.45 18.61 10.96
C VAL A 186 2.94 18.48 11.16
N ASP A 187 2.30 19.58 11.54
CA ASP A 187 0.85 19.64 11.65
C ASP A 187 0.19 19.48 10.27
N PRO A 188 -0.86 18.64 10.13
CA PRO A 188 -1.54 18.45 8.86
C PRO A 188 -2.04 19.73 8.17
N SER A 189 -2.49 20.74 8.93
CA SER A 189 -2.99 22.00 8.36
C SER A 189 -1.88 22.85 7.73
N GLU A 190 -0.65 22.69 8.21
CA GLU A 190 0.52 23.34 7.62
C GLU A 190 1.11 22.49 6.48
N PHE A 191 1.15 21.17 6.65
CA PHE A 191 1.73 20.26 5.66
C PHE A 191 0.96 20.27 4.34
N ILE A 192 -0.38 20.33 4.39
CA ILE A 192 -1.26 20.37 3.19
C ILE A 192 -1.03 21.60 2.32
N LYS A 193 -0.38 22.66 2.81
CA LYS A 193 -0.03 23.84 2.00
C LYS A 193 1.07 23.55 0.98
N THR A 194 1.83 22.47 1.18
CA THR A 194 2.95 22.08 0.32
C THR A 194 2.84 20.67 -0.22
N HIS A 195 2.10 19.78 0.44
CA HIS A 195 2.01 18.35 0.12
C HIS A 195 0.56 17.90 -0.01
N MET A 196 0.16 17.50 -1.22
CA MET A 196 -1.17 16.95 -1.48
C MET A 196 -1.08 15.43 -1.62
N PRO A 197 -1.60 14.64 -0.66
CA PRO A 197 -1.66 13.19 -0.82
C PRO A 197 -2.59 12.82 -1.98
N PHE A 198 -2.28 11.72 -2.67
CA PHE A 198 -3.26 11.18 -3.59
C PHE A 198 -4.47 10.68 -2.83
N ASP A 199 -4.34 9.77 -1.88
CA ASP A 199 -5.50 9.33 -1.09
C ASP A 199 -5.85 10.34 0.02
N PRO A 200 -7.04 10.98 0.01
CA PRO A 200 -7.35 12.07 0.93
C PRO A 200 -7.44 11.68 2.41
N ILE A 201 -7.48 10.39 2.76
CA ILE A 201 -7.38 9.98 4.18
C ILE A 201 -6.10 10.52 4.84
N TRP A 202 -5.05 10.71 4.05
CA TRP A 202 -3.74 11.17 4.51
C TRP A 202 -3.62 12.69 4.61
N GLN A 203 -4.68 13.45 4.30
CA GLN A 203 -4.73 14.86 4.71
C GLN A 203 -4.87 14.99 6.23
N LEU A 204 -5.24 13.90 6.92
CA LEU A 204 -5.41 13.84 8.38
C LEU A 204 -6.29 14.97 8.93
N SER A 205 -7.27 15.39 8.13
CA SER A 205 -8.24 16.46 8.42
C SER A 205 -9.64 15.97 8.09
N GLU A 206 -10.63 16.42 8.86
CA GLU A 206 -12.04 16.19 8.54
C GLU A 206 -12.53 17.09 7.40
N ASN A 207 -11.93 18.27 7.29
CA ASN A 207 -12.22 19.26 6.24
C ASN A 207 -11.15 19.14 5.17
N LEU A 208 -11.51 18.55 4.03
CA LEU A 208 -10.56 18.25 2.97
C LEU A 208 -10.38 19.42 2.01
N ILE A 209 -9.13 19.61 1.60
CA ILE A 209 -8.76 20.49 0.49
C ILE A 209 -8.84 19.67 -0.80
N SER A 210 -9.59 20.16 -1.79
CA SER A 210 -9.68 19.48 -3.08
C SER A 210 -8.37 19.57 -3.84
N TYR A 211 -8.12 18.66 -4.78
CA TYR A 211 -6.95 18.79 -5.68
C TYR A 211 -6.96 20.13 -6.42
N ARG A 212 -8.13 20.58 -6.87
CA ARG A 212 -8.29 21.86 -7.56
C ARG A 212 -7.94 23.04 -6.65
N ASP A 213 -8.37 23.00 -5.39
CA ASP A 213 -8.10 24.08 -4.45
C ASP A 213 -6.61 24.12 -4.08
N PHE A 214 -5.96 22.97 -3.89
CA PHE A 214 -4.52 22.89 -3.71
C PHE A 214 -3.74 23.41 -4.92
N ASP A 215 -4.10 22.98 -6.13
CA ASP A 215 -3.48 23.43 -7.38
C ASP A 215 -3.62 24.96 -7.57
N GLN A 216 -4.65 25.56 -6.98
CA GLN A 216 -4.95 26.99 -7.07
C GLN A 216 -4.57 27.78 -5.80
N SER A 217 -3.83 27.18 -4.86
CA SER A 217 -3.41 27.79 -3.59
C SER A 217 -4.56 28.28 -2.69
N ARG A 218 -5.73 27.64 -2.74
CA ARG A 218 -6.90 27.98 -1.92
C ARG A 218 -7.03 27.02 -0.74
N PHE A 219 -6.56 27.44 0.42
CA PHE A 219 -6.58 26.59 1.63
C PHE A 219 -7.69 26.99 2.62
N ASP A 220 -8.38 28.09 2.36
CA ASP A 220 -9.50 28.62 3.13
C ASP A 220 -10.85 27.94 2.79
N LYS A 221 -10.91 27.23 1.67
CA LYS A 221 -12.12 26.55 1.18
C LYS A 221 -12.05 25.06 1.47
N ALA A 222 -12.70 24.65 2.56
CA ALA A 222 -13.02 23.24 2.76
C ALA A 222 -14.01 22.82 1.66
N SER A 223 -13.61 21.86 0.84
CA SER A 223 -14.36 21.44 -0.36
C SER A 223 -15.26 20.25 -0.08
N GLU A 224 -14.79 19.31 0.74
CA GLU A 224 -15.44 18.05 1.03
C GLU A 224 -15.19 17.66 2.49
N LYS A 225 -16.10 16.87 3.07
CA LYS A 225 -15.93 16.33 4.42
C LYS A 225 -15.62 14.83 4.35
N LEU A 226 -14.55 14.43 5.04
CA LEU A 226 -14.25 13.03 5.26
C LEU A 226 -14.26 12.75 6.76
N SER A 227 -15.43 12.33 7.25
CA SER A 227 -15.60 12.01 8.65
C SER A 227 -14.80 10.77 9.03
N ASN A 228 -14.19 10.81 10.22
CA ASN A 228 -13.48 9.66 10.83
C ASN A 228 -12.31 9.10 10.00
N SER A 229 -11.44 9.98 9.48
CA SER A 229 -10.19 9.59 8.80
C SER A 229 -9.35 8.62 9.64
N LYS A 230 -9.26 8.84 10.96
CA LYS A 230 -8.57 7.95 11.91
C LYS A 230 -9.13 6.52 11.87
N GLY A 231 -10.45 6.35 11.97
CA GLY A 231 -11.08 5.03 11.92
C GLY A 231 -10.98 4.35 10.55
N LEU A 232 -10.84 5.12 9.46
CA LEU A 232 -10.54 4.57 8.14
C LEU A 232 -9.10 4.04 8.07
N ILE A 233 -8.13 4.78 8.62
CA ILE A 233 -6.72 4.36 8.68
C ILE A 233 -6.55 3.10 9.54
N GLU A 234 -7.20 3.04 10.71
CA GLU A 234 -7.15 1.88 11.61
C GLU A 234 -7.69 0.58 10.97
N LYS A 235 -8.56 0.69 9.96
CA LYS A 235 -9.10 -0.46 9.23
C LYS A 235 -8.18 -0.95 8.11
N LEU A 236 -7.23 -0.14 7.64
CA LEU A 236 -6.40 -0.46 6.47
C LEU A 236 -5.68 -1.82 6.58
N PRO A 237 -5.08 -2.22 7.72
CA PRO A 237 -4.40 -3.51 7.84
C PRO A 237 -5.30 -4.74 7.67
N TYR A 238 -6.62 -4.56 7.84
CA TYR A 238 -7.60 -5.64 7.82
C TYR A 238 -8.36 -5.75 6.50
N LEU A 239 -8.09 -4.86 5.54
CA LEU A 239 -8.71 -4.91 4.22
C LEU A 239 -7.96 -5.86 3.29
N THR A 240 -8.72 -6.58 2.45
CA THR A 240 -8.15 -7.24 1.28
C THR A 240 -7.59 -6.19 0.32
N GLU A 241 -6.64 -6.58 -0.52
CA GLU A 241 -6.02 -5.66 -1.49
C GLU A 241 -7.06 -5.03 -2.43
N ILE A 242 -8.02 -5.82 -2.91
CA ILE A 242 -9.16 -5.35 -3.72
C ILE A 242 -9.92 -4.25 -2.99
N ASN A 243 -10.28 -4.47 -1.72
CA ASN A 243 -11.03 -3.46 -0.94
C ASN A 243 -10.18 -2.22 -0.66
N ARG A 244 -8.87 -2.39 -0.42
CA ARG A 244 -7.93 -1.29 -0.21
C ARG A 244 -7.86 -0.39 -1.45
N LEU A 245 -7.64 -0.98 -2.61
CA LEU A 245 -7.56 -0.28 -3.91
C LEU A 245 -8.89 0.39 -4.26
N GLN A 246 -10.00 -0.34 -4.18
CA GLN A 246 -11.34 0.20 -4.48
C GLN A 246 -11.68 1.39 -3.57
N ASN A 247 -11.40 1.27 -2.27
CA ASN A 247 -11.67 2.35 -1.33
C ASN A 247 -10.79 3.59 -1.60
N ALA A 248 -9.51 3.40 -1.93
CA ALA A 248 -8.62 4.49 -2.32
C ALA A 248 -9.12 5.20 -3.60
N ILE A 249 -9.48 4.44 -4.65
CA ILE A 249 -10.05 4.97 -5.90
C ILE A 249 -11.29 5.81 -5.60
N ASN A 250 -12.24 5.28 -4.82
CA ASN A 250 -13.48 5.98 -4.49
C ASN A 250 -13.21 7.30 -3.77
N ARG A 251 -12.26 7.33 -2.83
CA ARG A 251 -11.90 8.53 -2.09
C ARG A 251 -11.17 9.57 -2.95
N ILE A 252 -10.28 9.12 -3.83
CA ILE A 252 -9.61 10.00 -4.79
C ILE A 252 -10.64 10.64 -5.73
N GLN A 253 -11.59 9.85 -6.24
CA GLN A 253 -12.67 10.36 -7.10
C GLN A 253 -13.60 11.34 -6.36
N LEU A 254 -13.89 11.07 -5.09
CA LEU A 254 -14.70 11.95 -4.23
C LEU A 254 -14.10 13.36 -4.15
N LEU A 255 -12.77 13.48 -4.08
CA LEU A 255 -12.08 14.76 -3.97
C LEU A 255 -12.09 15.59 -5.28
N GLY A 256 -12.69 15.04 -6.34
CA GLY A 256 -12.92 15.71 -7.61
C GLY A 256 -11.77 15.58 -8.60
N ARG A 257 -11.86 16.33 -9.70
CA ARG A 257 -10.90 16.26 -10.81
C ARG A 257 -9.56 16.86 -10.37
N GLY A 258 -8.55 16.01 -10.19
CA GLY A 258 -7.17 16.42 -10.03
C GLY A 258 -6.43 16.64 -11.34
N ASN A 259 -5.17 17.05 -11.24
CA ASN A 259 -4.24 17.19 -12.37
C ASN A 259 -3.79 15.83 -12.94
N ASN A 260 -2.88 15.85 -13.92
CA ASN A 260 -2.40 14.65 -14.60
C ASN A 260 -1.77 13.62 -13.63
N LEU A 261 -1.14 14.05 -12.53
CA LEU A 261 -0.56 13.12 -11.55
C LEU A 261 -1.67 12.32 -10.84
N VAL A 262 -2.78 12.98 -10.51
CA VAL A 262 -3.95 12.32 -9.91
C VAL A 262 -4.61 11.35 -10.90
N GLN A 263 -4.70 11.72 -12.18
CA GLN A 263 -5.23 10.83 -13.22
C GLN A 263 -4.33 9.59 -13.40
N ASN A 264 -3.02 9.78 -13.50
CA ASN A 264 -2.07 8.68 -13.59
C ASN A 264 -2.15 7.74 -12.38
N GLN A 265 -2.35 8.30 -11.17
CA GLN A 265 -2.55 7.49 -9.97
C GLN A 265 -3.85 6.69 -10.02
N LEU A 266 -4.95 7.28 -10.47
CA LEU A 266 -6.23 6.57 -10.64
C LEU A 266 -6.12 5.43 -11.66
N GLU A 267 -5.45 5.66 -12.78
CA GLU A 267 -5.19 4.64 -13.80
C GLU A 267 -4.34 3.49 -13.22
N PHE A 268 -3.28 3.82 -12.49
CA PHE A 268 -2.43 2.82 -11.82
C PHE A 268 -3.22 1.97 -10.82
N LEU A 269 -4.00 2.61 -9.93
CA LEU A 269 -4.81 1.89 -8.94
C LEU A 269 -5.90 1.03 -9.61
N SER A 270 -6.55 1.55 -10.65
CA SER A 270 -7.61 0.84 -11.36
C SER A 270 -7.07 -0.40 -12.08
N ARG A 271 -5.90 -0.29 -12.71
CA ARG A 271 -5.23 -1.43 -13.34
C ARG A 271 -4.81 -2.48 -12.32
N ASN A 272 -4.26 -2.07 -11.18
CA ASN A 272 -3.91 -3.03 -10.13
C ASN A 272 -5.15 -3.70 -9.54
N LEU A 273 -6.25 -2.96 -9.39
CA LEU A 273 -7.53 -3.53 -8.94
C LEU A 273 -8.02 -4.61 -9.90
N GLU A 274 -7.99 -4.33 -11.21
CA GLU A 274 -8.34 -5.30 -12.25
C GLU A 274 -7.45 -6.55 -12.18
N ILE A 275 -6.13 -6.39 -12.05
CA ILE A 275 -5.19 -7.52 -11.90
C ILE A 275 -5.54 -8.37 -10.68
N HIS A 276 -5.81 -7.76 -9.53
CA HIS A 276 -6.15 -8.51 -8.31
C HIS A 276 -7.52 -9.19 -8.41
N GLN A 277 -8.49 -8.59 -9.11
CA GLN A 277 -9.78 -9.21 -9.39
C GLN A 277 -9.62 -10.42 -10.32
N ASP A 278 -8.88 -10.27 -11.42
CA ASP A 278 -8.60 -11.34 -12.38
C ASP A 278 -7.86 -12.51 -11.71
N ASN A 279 -6.89 -12.23 -10.84
CA ASN A 279 -6.18 -13.28 -10.08
C ASN A 279 -7.13 -14.02 -9.13
N LEU A 280 -7.99 -13.31 -8.40
CA LEU A 280 -8.97 -13.94 -7.50
C LEU A 280 -9.95 -14.82 -8.28
N GLU A 281 -10.40 -14.37 -9.44
CA GLU A 281 -11.29 -15.13 -10.33
C GLU A 281 -10.58 -16.36 -10.92
N GLY A 282 -9.31 -16.22 -11.30
CA GLY A 282 -8.45 -17.32 -11.74
C GLY A 282 -8.25 -18.38 -10.65
N ASP A 283 -8.03 -17.97 -9.40
CA ASP A 283 -7.92 -18.90 -8.27
C ASP A 283 -9.22 -19.68 -8.04
N LYS A 284 -10.37 -19.02 -8.12
CA LYS A 284 -11.68 -19.69 -8.04
C LYS A 284 -11.88 -20.68 -9.19
N PHE A 285 -11.45 -20.31 -10.40
CA PHE A 285 -11.49 -21.20 -11.56
C PHE A 285 -10.63 -22.45 -11.33
N ASN A 286 -9.40 -22.28 -10.85
CA ASN A 286 -8.48 -23.39 -10.57
C ASN A 286 -9.08 -24.35 -9.52
N GLN A 287 -9.69 -23.82 -8.46
CA GLN A 287 -10.38 -24.63 -7.45
C GLN A 287 -11.57 -25.42 -8.02
N ALA A 288 -12.37 -24.80 -8.88
CA ALA A 288 -13.49 -25.48 -9.54
C ALA A 288 -12.99 -26.60 -10.48
N GLN A 289 -11.92 -26.33 -11.22
CA GLN A 289 -11.30 -27.29 -12.13
C GLN A 289 -10.67 -28.47 -11.39
N GLU A 290 -10.04 -28.26 -10.24
CA GLU A 290 -9.51 -29.36 -9.42
C GLU A 290 -10.63 -30.34 -9.01
N ILE A 291 -11.80 -29.82 -8.62
CA ILE A 291 -12.96 -30.64 -8.25
C ILE A 291 -13.53 -31.39 -9.46
N GLU A 292 -13.57 -30.74 -10.63
CA GLU A 292 -13.96 -31.38 -11.89
C GLU A 292 -13.03 -32.54 -12.23
N LEU A 293 -11.71 -32.34 -12.13
CA LEU A 293 -10.70 -33.38 -12.39
C LEU A 293 -10.88 -34.57 -11.44
N ASN A 294 -11.13 -34.32 -10.15
CA ASN A 294 -11.44 -35.38 -9.18
C ASN A 294 -12.74 -36.14 -9.52
N ALA A 295 -13.75 -35.46 -10.07
CA ALA A 295 -14.97 -36.10 -10.54
C ALA A 295 -14.70 -37.04 -11.72
N ILE A 296 -13.90 -36.59 -12.69
CA ILE A 296 -13.47 -37.36 -13.85
C ILE A 296 -12.62 -38.57 -13.42
N GLU A 297 -11.71 -38.39 -12.46
CA GLU A 297 -10.88 -39.48 -11.93
C GLU A 297 -11.74 -40.59 -11.29
N LEU A 298 -12.74 -40.21 -10.49
CA LEU A 298 -13.69 -41.18 -9.94
C LEU A 298 -14.48 -41.91 -11.02
N TYR A 299 -14.92 -41.21 -12.07
CA TYR A 299 -15.59 -41.86 -13.20
C TYR A 299 -14.67 -42.86 -13.91
N ASN A 300 -13.40 -42.49 -14.12
CA ASN A 300 -12.41 -43.39 -14.71
C ASN A 300 -12.11 -44.60 -13.80
N THR A 301 -12.12 -44.41 -12.48
CA THR A 301 -12.03 -45.51 -11.51
C THR A 301 -13.22 -46.45 -11.65
N TYR A 302 -14.44 -45.91 -11.75
CA TYR A 302 -15.63 -46.72 -12.03
C TYR A 302 -15.45 -47.56 -13.30
N VAL A 303 -15.04 -46.96 -14.42
CA VAL A 303 -14.85 -47.68 -15.70
C VAL A 303 -13.85 -48.82 -15.54
N ASN A 304 -12.73 -48.57 -14.85
CA ASN A 304 -11.70 -49.58 -14.60
C ASN A 304 -12.22 -50.74 -13.72
N GLU A 305 -12.96 -50.43 -12.66
CA GLU A 305 -13.52 -51.43 -11.75
C GLU A 305 -14.67 -52.23 -12.40
N PHE A 306 -15.49 -51.56 -13.20
CA PHE A 306 -16.55 -52.19 -13.99
C PHE A 306 -15.97 -53.23 -14.95
N ASN A 307 -14.89 -52.88 -15.66
CA ASN A 307 -14.22 -53.78 -16.60
C ASN A 307 -13.56 -55.00 -15.94
N LYS A 308 -13.21 -54.92 -14.65
CA LYS A 308 -12.62 -56.04 -13.87
C LYS A 308 -13.68 -56.90 -13.15
N SER A 309 -14.89 -56.39 -12.99
CA SER A 309 -15.93 -56.97 -12.13
C SER A 309 -16.58 -58.22 -12.75
N THR A 310 -16.66 -59.31 -11.97
CA THR A 310 -17.54 -60.46 -12.27
C THR A 310 -18.99 -60.13 -11.88
N LYS A 311 -19.65 -59.35 -12.75
CA LYS A 311 -21.08 -58.97 -12.88
C LYS A 311 -21.99 -58.77 -11.64
N LYS A 312 -21.99 -59.60 -10.57
CA LYS A 312 -23.05 -59.51 -9.53
C LYS A 312 -22.65 -59.00 -8.13
N LYS A 313 -21.37 -59.07 -7.73
CA LYS A 313 -20.99 -58.75 -6.33
C LYS A 313 -20.62 -57.28 -6.07
N ASN A 314 -20.36 -56.47 -7.11
CA ASN A 314 -19.80 -55.12 -6.95
C ASN A 314 -20.73 -53.96 -7.33
N THR A 315 -21.99 -54.21 -7.71
CA THR A 315 -22.92 -53.18 -8.24
C THR A 315 -23.14 -52.02 -7.25
N THR A 316 -23.29 -52.32 -5.95
CA THR A 316 -23.46 -51.28 -4.91
C THR A 316 -22.24 -50.38 -4.78
N GLU A 317 -21.03 -50.94 -4.81
CA GLU A 317 -19.79 -50.15 -4.72
C GLU A 317 -19.54 -49.32 -5.99
N LEU A 318 -19.80 -49.90 -7.16
CA LEU A 318 -19.74 -49.17 -8.43
C LEU A 318 -20.70 -47.98 -8.45
N ASN A 319 -21.93 -48.17 -7.97
CA ASN A 319 -22.91 -47.08 -7.90
C ASN A 319 -22.47 -45.99 -6.92
N LYS A 320 -21.84 -46.34 -5.78
CA LYS A 320 -21.27 -45.34 -4.85
C LYS A 320 -20.18 -44.49 -5.51
N ILE A 321 -19.32 -45.08 -6.35
CA ILE A 321 -18.29 -44.33 -7.09
C ILE A 321 -18.96 -43.32 -8.04
N LEU A 322 -19.97 -43.77 -8.79
CA LEU A 322 -20.75 -42.90 -9.69
C LEU A 322 -21.50 -41.79 -8.94
N ASP A 323 -22.09 -42.08 -7.77
CA ASP A 323 -22.72 -41.07 -6.90
C ASP A 323 -21.71 -40.01 -6.44
N ARG A 324 -20.51 -40.42 -6.03
CA ARG A 324 -19.46 -39.50 -5.60
C ARG A 324 -18.93 -38.66 -6.76
N SER A 325 -18.71 -39.26 -7.93
CA SER A 325 -18.33 -38.54 -9.16
C SER A 325 -19.39 -37.49 -9.52
N TYR A 326 -20.66 -37.87 -9.51
CA TYR A 326 -21.77 -36.94 -9.79
C TYR A 326 -21.82 -35.77 -8.79
N LYS A 327 -21.61 -36.05 -7.50
CA LYS A 327 -21.57 -35.01 -6.47
C LYS A 327 -20.45 -34.00 -6.71
N LEU A 328 -19.24 -34.46 -7.00
CA LEU A 328 -18.11 -33.58 -7.29
C LEU A 328 -18.34 -32.77 -8.58
N ALA A 329 -18.85 -33.40 -9.64
CA ALA A 329 -19.20 -32.70 -10.88
C ALA A 329 -20.26 -31.60 -10.65
N THR A 330 -21.24 -31.85 -9.77
CA THR A 330 -22.23 -30.85 -9.35
C THR A 330 -21.59 -29.69 -8.61
N GLU A 331 -20.70 -29.97 -7.66
CA GLU A 331 -19.98 -28.95 -6.91
C GLU A 331 -19.08 -28.10 -7.83
N ALA A 332 -18.33 -28.74 -8.73
CA ALA A 332 -17.50 -28.04 -9.71
C ALA A 332 -18.33 -27.09 -10.58
N ARG A 333 -19.48 -27.57 -11.10
CA ARG A 333 -20.39 -26.74 -11.90
C ARG A 333 -20.91 -25.54 -11.12
N GLN A 334 -21.33 -25.72 -9.87
CA GLN A 334 -21.79 -24.63 -9.01
C GLN A 334 -20.68 -23.60 -8.78
N LYS A 335 -19.43 -24.04 -8.57
CA LYS A 335 -18.30 -23.13 -8.41
C LYS A 335 -18.00 -22.36 -9.69
N PHE A 336 -18.02 -23.01 -10.86
CA PHE A 336 -17.88 -22.31 -12.14
C PHE A 336 -19.00 -21.29 -12.37
N GLU A 337 -20.23 -21.59 -11.95
CA GLU A 337 -21.38 -20.68 -12.05
C GLU A 337 -21.28 -19.45 -11.15
N ALA A 338 -20.58 -19.57 -10.01
CA ALA A 338 -20.37 -18.47 -9.08
C ALA A 338 -19.23 -17.51 -9.48
N ILE A 339 -18.49 -17.80 -10.56
CA ILE A 339 -17.42 -16.91 -11.04
C ILE A 339 -18.01 -15.85 -11.96
N GLU A 340 -18.17 -14.64 -11.42
CA GLU A 340 -18.48 -13.44 -12.18
C GLU A 340 -17.18 -12.76 -12.61
N THR A 341 -16.83 -12.86 -13.90
CA THR A 341 -15.59 -12.31 -14.45
C THR A 341 -15.87 -11.44 -15.67
N LYS A 342 -15.09 -10.37 -15.85
CA LYS A 342 -15.09 -9.56 -17.10
C LYS A 342 -14.06 -10.07 -18.13
N ASN A 343 -13.16 -10.96 -17.71
CA ASN A 343 -12.12 -11.50 -18.55
C ASN A 343 -12.72 -12.47 -19.59
N LYS A 344 -12.75 -12.06 -20.86
CA LYS A 344 -13.38 -12.82 -21.96
C LYS A 344 -12.79 -14.22 -22.14
N THR A 345 -11.49 -14.38 -21.92
CA THR A 345 -10.83 -15.69 -22.00
C THR A 345 -11.32 -16.61 -20.89
N LEU A 346 -11.41 -16.10 -19.66
CA LEU A 346 -11.92 -16.86 -18.53
C LEU A 346 -13.41 -17.23 -18.72
N GLN A 347 -14.23 -16.31 -19.24
CA GLN A 347 -15.64 -16.59 -19.58
C GLN A 347 -15.78 -17.76 -20.57
N LEU A 348 -14.94 -17.78 -21.61
CA LEU A 348 -14.94 -18.87 -22.60
C LEU A 348 -14.53 -20.19 -21.96
N ASN A 349 -13.47 -20.19 -21.15
CA ASN A 349 -13.00 -21.39 -20.46
C ASN A 349 -14.06 -21.96 -19.50
N ILE A 350 -14.73 -21.09 -18.73
CA ILE A 350 -15.86 -21.49 -17.87
C ILE A 350 -16.96 -22.16 -18.69
N LYS A 351 -17.32 -21.58 -19.85
CA LYS A 351 -18.34 -22.17 -20.73
C LYS A 351 -17.95 -23.57 -21.22
N ILE A 352 -16.68 -23.77 -21.59
CA ILE A 352 -16.16 -25.06 -22.04
C ILE A 352 -16.25 -26.09 -20.91
N ARG A 353 -15.71 -25.78 -19.72
CA ARG A 353 -15.74 -26.70 -18.57
C ARG A 353 -17.16 -27.07 -18.16
N LYS A 354 -18.08 -26.10 -18.14
CA LYS A 354 -19.49 -26.38 -17.87
C LYS A 354 -20.11 -27.34 -18.89
N SER A 355 -19.70 -27.29 -20.16
CA SER A 355 -20.14 -28.24 -21.19
C SER A 355 -19.57 -29.65 -20.94
N GLU A 356 -18.29 -29.75 -20.62
CA GLU A 356 -17.63 -31.03 -20.31
C GLU A 356 -18.27 -31.71 -19.09
N ILE A 357 -18.66 -30.94 -18.07
CA ILE A 357 -19.40 -31.45 -16.92
C ILE A 357 -20.79 -31.98 -17.31
N VAL A 358 -21.47 -31.33 -18.26
CA VAL A 358 -22.77 -31.83 -18.77
C VAL A 358 -22.59 -33.18 -19.44
N GLU A 359 -21.56 -33.34 -20.27
CA GLU A 359 -21.24 -34.65 -20.88
C GLU A 359 -20.91 -35.71 -19.83
N LEU A 360 -20.18 -35.34 -18.76
CA LEU A 360 -19.90 -36.24 -17.65
C LEU A 360 -21.19 -36.68 -16.93
N PHE A 361 -22.15 -35.78 -16.72
CA PHE A 361 -23.44 -36.14 -16.13
C PHE A 361 -24.21 -37.14 -16.99
N GLU A 362 -24.22 -36.95 -18.31
CA GLU A 362 -24.88 -37.86 -19.25
C GLU A 362 -24.25 -39.26 -19.20
N LYS A 363 -22.91 -39.33 -19.20
CA LYS A 363 -22.15 -40.58 -19.05
C LYS A 363 -22.49 -41.29 -17.73
N ILE A 364 -22.45 -40.57 -16.61
CA ILE A 364 -22.78 -41.14 -15.30
C ILE A 364 -24.23 -41.64 -15.26
N ALA A 365 -25.19 -40.88 -15.82
CA ALA A 365 -26.59 -41.26 -15.85
C ALA A 365 -26.82 -42.53 -16.68
N HIS A 366 -26.18 -42.64 -17.84
CA HIS A 366 -26.21 -43.83 -18.69
C HIS A 366 -25.71 -45.07 -17.95
N GLU A 367 -24.55 -44.97 -17.30
CA GLU A 367 -23.95 -46.08 -16.56
C GLU A 367 -24.80 -46.51 -15.37
N LYS A 368 -25.41 -45.57 -14.62
CA LYS A 368 -26.34 -45.91 -13.54
C LYS A 368 -27.58 -46.66 -14.04
N ASP A 369 -28.16 -46.26 -15.16
CA ASP A 369 -29.29 -46.96 -15.76
C ASP A 369 -28.90 -48.36 -16.23
N TYR A 370 -27.70 -48.52 -16.80
CA TYR A 370 -27.15 -49.82 -17.17
C TYR A 370 -27.00 -50.75 -15.96
N LEU A 371 -26.36 -50.28 -14.88
CA LEU A 371 -26.20 -51.05 -13.65
C LEU A 371 -27.56 -51.52 -13.09
N LYS A 372 -28.57 -50.65 -13.13
CA LYS A 372 -29.93 -50.98 -12.65
C LYS A 372 -30.64 -52.04 -13.49
N LYS A 373 -30.37 -52.10 -14.80
CA LYS A 373 -31.03 -53.01 -15.75
C LYS A 373 -30.35 -54.37 -15.87
N HIS A 374 -29.05 -54.44 -15.65
CA HIS A 374 -28.24 -55.59 -16.08
C HIS A 374 -27.47 -56.31 -14.97
N LEU A 375 -27.37 -55.75 -13.76
CA LEU A 375 -26.66 -56.34 -12.63
C LEU A 375 -27.51 -56.30 -11.36
#